data_AF-M2RAA4-F1
#
_entry.id   AF-M2RAA4-F1
#
_cell.length_a   1.000
_cell.length_b   1.000
_cell.length_c   1.000
_cell.angle_alpha   90.00
_cell.angle_beta   90.00
_cell.angle_gamma   90.00
#
_symmetry.space_group_name_H-M   'P 1'
#
loop_
_entity.id
_entity.type
_entity.pdbx_description
1 polymer ?
#
loop_
_entity_poly.entity_id
_entity_poly.type
_entity_poly.pdbx_seq_one_letter_code
_entity_poly.pdbx_strand_id
1 'polypeptide(L)'
;MHRINDVRVGGVSRRNLRMFQKLCGSKSLRNVVIVTTMWDTVSEELGAQRERELMTDTFKALLDEGAEMKRFNNGITSAREIISYILFHDPVILSVVPGPARLESRGLGSA
;
A
#
# COMPACT_ATOMS: atom_id res chain seq x y z
N MET A 1 3.63 -1.02 4.81
CA MET A 1 3.57 -1.43 6.24
C MET A 1 3.08 -0.26 7.08
N HIS A 2 2.37 -0.53 8.18
CA HIS A 2 1.88 0.46 9.13
C HIS A 2 1.99 -0.08 10.56
N ARG A 3 2.39 0.73 11.54
CA ARG A 3 2.49 0.28 12.94
C ARG A 3 1.12 0.37 13.60
N ILE A 4 0.67 -0.66 14.28
CA ILE A 4 -0.63 -0.65 14.95
C ILE A 4 -0.66 0.30 16.17
N ASN A 5 0.52 0.65 16.69
CA ASN A 5 0.62 1.58 17.82
C ASN A 5 0.49 3.06 17.42
N ASP A 6 0.57 3.39 16.13
CA ASP A 6 0.40 4.76 15.63
C ASP A 6 -1.08 5.17 15.74
N VAL A 7 -1.36 6.22 16.52
CA VAL A 7 -2.73 6.70 16.76
C VAL A 7 -3.35 7.38 15.53
N ARG A 8 -2.52 7.82 14.57
CA ARG A 8 -2.98 8.53 13.37
C ARG A 8 -2.12 8.19 12.16
N VAL A 9 -2.79 7.89 11.04
CA VAL A 9 -2.14 7.93 9.73
C VAL A 9 -2.02 9.38 9.30
N GLY A 10 -0.79 9.91 9.32
CA GLY A 10 -0.50 11.30 8.97
C GLY A 10 -0.96 11.68 7.55
N GLY A 11 -1.25 12.97 7.33
CA GLY A 11 -1.77 13.47 6.05
C GLY A 11 -0.87 13.16 4.84
N VAL A 12 0.46 13.13 5.05
CA VAL A 12 1.44 12.74 4.03
C VAL A 12 1.26 11.27 3.62
N SER A 13 1.12 10.36 4.58
CA SER A 13 0.89 8.93 4.31
C SER A 13 -0.40 8.72 3.52
N ARG A 14 -1.48 9.43 3.87
CA ARG A 14 -2.74 9.39 3.10
C ARG A 14 -2.56 9.90 1.66
N ARG A 15 -1.78 10.98 1.47
CA ARG A 15 -1.47 11.51 0.12
C ARG A 15 -0.68 10.49 -0.70
N ASN A 16 0.32 9.85 -0.09
CA ASN A 16 1.16 8.86 -0.76
C ASN A 16 0.35 7.61 -1.14
N LEU A 17 -0.57 7.16 -0.28
CA LEU A 17 -1.47 6.05 -0.59
C LEU A 17 -2.39 6.36 -1.79
N ARG A 18 -2.96 7.57 -1.84
CA ARG A 18 -3.76 8.00 -3.01
C ARG A 18 -2.93 8.09 -4.29
N MET A 19 -1.69 8.55 -4.19
CA MET A 19 -0.78 8.59 -5.34
C MET A 19 -0.43 7.18 -5.81
N PHE A 20 -0.14 6.27 -4.88
CA PHE A 20 0.13 4.87 -5.14
C PHE A 20 -1.06 4.19 -5.85
N GLN A 21 -2.28 4.37 -5.33
CA GLN A 21 -3.51 3.88 -5.99
C GLN A 21 -3.63 4.36 -7.44
N LYS A 22 -3.34 5.65 -7.70
CA LYS A 22 -3.39 6.23 -9.05
C LYS A 22 -2.31 5.68 -9.99
N LEU A 23 -1.11 5.40 -9.47
CA LEU A 23 0.00 4.86 -10.25
C LEU A 23 -0.19 3.38 -10.59
N CYS A 24 -0.70 2.61 -9.63
CA CYS A 24 -0.94 1.18 -9.77
C CYS A 24 -2.17 0.89 -10.65
N GLY A 25 -3.20 1.75 -10.56
CA GLY A 25 -4.52 1.47 -11.14
C GLY A 25 -5.25 0.36 -10.38
N SER A 26 -6.58 0.34 -10.44
CA SER A 26 -7.43 -0.58 -9.67
C SER A 26 -7.05 -2.06 -9.87
N LYS A 27 -6.78 -2.48 -11.11
CA LYS A 27 -6.49 -3.89 -11.44
C LYS A 27 -5.27 -4.49 -10.73
N SER A 28 -4.29 -3.68 -10.32
CA SER A 28 -3.07 -4.17 -9.67
C SER A 28 -3.17 -4.15 -8.14
N LEU A 29 -4.20 -3.52 -7.57
CA LEU A 29 -4.35 -3.43 -6.11
C LEU A 29 -4.63 -4.79 -5.47
N ARG A 30 -5.16 -5.77 -6.21
CA ARG A 30 -5.28 -7.17 -5.78
C ARG A 30 -3.94 -7.84 -5.39
N ASN A 31 -2.82 -7.34 -5.93
CA ASN A 31 -1.48 -7.83 -5.61
C ASN A 31 -0.81 -7.05 -4.45
N VAL A 32 -1.54 -6.14 -3.79
CA VAL A 32 -1.02 -5.29 -2.73
C VAL A 32 -1.41 -5.86 -1.37
N VAL A 33 -0.41 -6.01 -0.49
CA VAL A 33 -0.62 -6.38 0.92
C VAL A 33 -0.28 -5.21 1.83
N ILE A 34 -1.25 -4.82 2.64
CA ILE A 34 -1.07 -3.86 3.73
C ILE A 34 -0.69 -4.64 4.98
N VAL A 35 0.57 -4.56 5.36
CA VAL A 35 1.07 -5.25 6.55
C VAL A 35 1.02 -4.33 7.77
N THR A 36 0.35 -4.75 8.84
CA THR A 36 0.37 -4.08 10.14
C THR A 36 1.44 -4.70 11.05
N THR A 37 2.20 -3.87 11.79
CA THR A 37 3.36 -4.30 12.60
C THR A 37 3.27 -3.79 14.04
N MET A 38 4.22 -4.19 14.91
CA MET A 38 4.32 -3.78 16.33
C MET A 38 3.12 -4.23 17.19
N TRP A 39 2.54 -5.38 16.86
CA TRP A 39 1.42 -5.97 17.61
C TRP A 39 1.78 -6.36 19.04
N ASP A 40 3.06 -6.54 19.33
CA ASP A 40 3.64 -6.76 20.66
C ASP A 40 3.64 -5.51 21.57
N THR A 41 3.29 -4.34 21.03
CA THR A 41 3.33 -3.06 21.76
C THR A 41 1.96 -2.54 22.22
N VAL A 42 0.88 -3.28 21.95
CA VAL A 42 -0.50 -2.94 22.32
C VAL A 42 -1.24 -4.18 22.82
N SER A 43 -2.33 -4.00 23.57
CA SER A 43 -3.23 -5.13 23.85
C SER A 43 -3.95 -5.59 22.59
N GLU A 44 -4.38 -6.85 22.55
CA GLU A 44 -5.10 -7.42 21.40
C GLU A 44 -6.41 -6.65 21.13
N GLU A 45 -7.13 -6.24 22.18
CA GLU A 45 -8.39 -5.50 22.04
C GLU A 45 -8.17 -4.13 21.41
N LEU A 46 -7.16 -3.39 21.89
CA LEU A 46 -6.82 -2.07 21.35
C LEU A 46 -6.28 -2.20 19.92
N GLY A 47 -5.43 -3.20 19.67
CA GLY A 47 -4.92 -3.50 18.34
C GLY A 47 -6.05 -3.81 17.35
N ALA A 48 -6.99 -4.68 17.72
CA ALA A 48 -8.14 -5.04 16.90
C ALA A 48 -9.13 -3.88 16.68
N GLN A 49 -9.27 -2.96 17.65
CA GLN A 49 -10.02 -1.72 17.43
C GLN A 49 -9.34 -0.85 16.36
N ARG A 50 -8.04 -0.60 16.50
CA ARG A 50 -7.29 0.23 15.55
C ARG A 50 -7.23 -0.39 14.17
N GLU A 51 -7.07 -1.70 14.08
CA GLU A 51 -7.12 -2.42 12.81
C GLU A 51 -8.48 -2.22 12.12
N ARG A 52 -9.60 -2.29 12.84
CA ARG A 52 -10.91 -1.98 12.28
C ARG A 52 -10.98 -0.55 11.74
N GLU A 53 -10.51 0.44 12.48
CA GLU A 53 -10.47 1.83 12.02
C GLU A 53 -9.61 2.00 10.75
N LEU A 54 -8.47 1.31 10.70
CA LEU A 54 -7.60 1.29 9.52
C LEU A 54 -8.29 0.67 8.31
N MET A 55 -9.04 -0.43 8.51
CA MET A 55 -9.80 -1.09 7.45
C MET A 55 -10.99 -0.25 6.95
N THR A 56 -11.71 0.43 7.85
CA THR A 56 -12.96 1.14 7.49
C THR A 56 -12.76 2.58 7.04
N ASP A 57 -11.60 3.20 7.32
CA ASP A 57 -11.30 4.57 6.90
C ASP A 57 -10.03 4.63 6.05
N THR A 58 -8.85 4.47 6.68
CA THR A 58 -7.58 4.82 6.05
C THR A 58 -7.28 3.99 4.79
N PHE A 59 -7.50 2.69 4.87
CA PHE A 59 -7.18 1.74 3.80
C PHE A 59 -8.41 1.24 3.06
N LYS A 60 -9.61 1.72 3.39
CA LYS A 60 -10.86 1.24 2.81
C LYS A 60 -10.81 1.21 1.28
N ALA A 61 -10.35 2.31 0.67
CA ALA A 61 -10.25 2.41 -0.79
C ALA A 61 -9.25 1.42 -1.44
N LEU A 62 -8.24 0.95 -0.72
CA LEU A 62 -7.36 -0.12 -1.21
C LEU A 62 -8.03 -1.49 -1.07
N LEU A 63 -8.67 -1.73 0.07
CA LEU A 63 -9.35 -2.99 0.37
C LEU A 63 -10.55 -3.22 -0.55
N ASP A 64 -11.31 -2.17 -0.85
CA ASP A 64 -12.43 -2.20 -1.81
C ASP A 64 -11.97 -2.60 -3.23
N GLU A 65 -10.71 -2.33 -3.57
CA GLU A 65 -10.08 -2.65 -4.87
C GLU A 65 -9.27 -3.96 -4.83
N GLY A 66 -9.44 -4.76 -3.77
CA GLY A 66 -8.89 -6.11 -3.65
C GLY A 66 -7.53 -6.22 -2.95
N ALA A 67 -6.97 -5.12 -2.44
CA ALA A 67 -5.80 -5.25 -1.56
C ALA A 67 -6.18 -6.03 -0.29
N GLU A 68 -5.20 -6.72 0.30
CA GLU A 68 -5.42 -7.47 1.55
C GLU A 68 -4.66 -6.83 2.71
N MET A 69 -5.20 -6.91 3.93
CA MET A 69 -4.50 -6.55 5.16
C MET A 69 -4.04 -7.80 5.91
N LYS A 70 -2.78 -7.81 6.37
CA LYS A 70 -2.19 -8.92 7.15
C LYS A 70 -1.46 -8.38 8.38
N ARG A 71 -1.52 -9.12 9.48
CA ARG A 71 -0.76 -8.82 10.70
C ARG A 71 0.62 -9.48 10.67
N PHE A 72 1.67 -8.70 10.91
CA PHE A 72 3.02 -9.21 11.16
C PHE A 72 3.34 -9.13 12.65
N ASN A 73 3.49 -10.30 13.27
CA ASN A 73 3.69 -10.46 14.71
C ASN A 73 5.15 -10.75 15.10
N ASN A 74 6.12 -10.25 14.32
CA ASN A 74 7.56 -10.52 14.48
C ASN A 74 7.97 -12.00 14.40
N GLY A 75 7.06 -12.90 14.02
CA GLY A 75 7.30 -14.33 13.89
C GLY A 75 7.58 -14.79 12.45
N ILE A 76 8.34 -15.89 12.32
CA ILE A 76 8.64 -16.48 11.00
C ILE A 76 7.39 -17.00 10.29
N THR A 77 6.37 -17.44 11.05
CA THR A 77 5.11 -17.93 10.50
C THR A 77 4.36 -16.83 9.77
N SER A 78 4.11 -15.69 10.42
CA SER A 78 3.41 -14.56 9.78
C SER A 78 4.22 -13.96 8.63
N ALA A 79 5.55 -13.91 8.73
CA ALA A 79 6.41 -13.51 7.60
C ALA A 79 6.22 -14.42 6.38
N ARG A 80 6.22 -15.74 6.59
CA ARG A 80 6.03 -16.72 5.52
C ARG A 80 4.64 -16.64 4.91
N GLU A 81 3.60 -16.44 5.71
CA GLU A 81 2.23 -16.27 5.22
C GLU A 81 2.11 -15.04 4.31
N ILE A 82 2.66 -13.90 4.75
CA ILE A 82 2.65 -12.66 3.97
C ILE A 82 3.44 -12.83 2.66
N ILE A 83 4.66 -13.39 2.72
CA ILE A 83 5.49 -13.58 1.53
C ILE A 83 4.83 -14.58 0.57
N SER A 84 4.33 -15.70 1.08
CA SER A 84 3.63 -16.71 0.26
C SER A 84 2.43 -16.09 -0.45
N TYR A 85 1.62 -15.29 0.27
CA TYR A 85 0.49 -14.61 -0.33
C TYR A 85 0.91 -13.77 -1.55
N ILE A 86 1.99 -13.01 -1.44
CA ILE A 86 2.50 -12.18 -2.53
C ILE A 86 3.02 -13.05 -3.69
N LEU A 87 3.77 -14.12 -3.40
CA LEU A 87 4.39 -14.97 -4.42
C LEU A 87 3.39 -15.79 -5.23
N PHE A 88 2.24 -16.15 -4.66
CA PHE A 88 1.22 -16.96 -5.32
C PHE A 88 0.14 -16.14 -6.04
N HIS A 89 0.28 -14.82 -6.12
CA HIS A 89 -0.59 -13.98 -6.94
C HIS A 89 -0.06 -13.85 -8.37
N ASP A 90 -0.97 -13.93 -9.35
CA ASP A 90 -0.62 -13.69 -10.76
C ASP A 90 0.01 -12.30 -10.93
N PRO A 91 1.20 -12.20 -11.54
CA PRO A 91 1.87 -10.92 -11.74
C PRO A 91 0.99 -9.95 -12.54
N VAL A 92 0.83 -8.73 -12.05
CA VAL A 92 0.16 -7.64 -12.78
C VAL A 92 1.21 -6.64 -13.22
N ILE A 93 1.24 -6.36 -14.52
CA ILE A 93 2.08 -5.29 -15.07
C ILE A 93 1.53 -3.95 -14.57
N LEU A 94 2.36 -3.23 -13.82
CA LEU A 94 2.01 -1.89 -13.36
C LEU A 94 1.92 -0.96 -14.56
N SER A 95 0.81 -0.23 -14.65
CA SER A 95 0.65 0.85 -15.61
C SER A 95 1.41 2.09 -15.11
N VAL A 96 2.73 1.99 -14.96
CA VAL A 96 3.56 3.17 -14.73
C VAL A 96 3.51 3.96 -16.03
N VAL A 97 2.59 4.91 -16.13
CA VAL A 97 2.51 5.82 -17.27
C VAL A 97 3.84 6.57 -17.31
N PRO A 98 4.71 6.37 -18.32
CA PRO A 98 5.79 7.31 -18.55
C PRO A 98 5.08 8.62 -18.87
N GLY A 99 5.20 9.63 -18.00
CA GLY A 99 4.78 10.98 -18.36
C GLY A 99 5.40 11.31 -19.73
N PRO A 100 4.70 12.07 -20.60
CA PRO A 100 5.21 12.35 -21.93
C PRO A 100 6.63 12.87 -21.78
N ALA A 101 7.59 12.16 -22.39
CA ALA A 101 8.96 12.61 -22.46
C ALA A 101 8.90 14.03 -22.99
N ARG A 102 9.26 15.00 -22.15
CA ARG A 102 9.35 16.39 -22.55
C ARG A 102 10.50 16.42 -23.56
N LEU A 103 10.16 16.26 -24.84
CA LEU A 103 11.07 16.53 -25.94
C LEU A 103 11.41 18.01 -25.81
N GLU A 104 12.59 18.30 -25.27
CA GLU A 104 13.16 19.63 -25.37
C GLU A 104 13.34 19.90 -26.86
N SER A 105 12.43 20.68 -27.43
CA SER A 105 12.60 21.29 -28.73
C SER A 105 13.78 22.25 -28.61
N ARG A 106 15.01 21.74 -28.82
CA ARG A 106 16.15 22.59 -29.14
C ARG A 106 15.78 23.32 -30.43
N GLY A 107 15.52 24.61 -30.28
CA GLY A 107 15.27 25.49 -31.41
C GLY A 107 16.44 25.42 -32.38
N LEU A 108 16.15 25.00 -33.60
CA LEU A 108 16.97 25.36 -34.76
C LEU A 108 16.76 26.86 -34.97
N GLY A 109 17.64 27.66 -34.36
CA GLY A 109 17.80 29.05 -34.71
C GLY A 109 18.45 29.12 -36.09
N SER A 110 17.64 29.51 -37.07
CA SER A 110 18.11 29.97 -38.38
C SER A 110 18.77 31.34 -38.25
N ALA A 111 20.04 31.43 -38.65
CA ALA A 111 20.66 32.62 -39.23
C ALA A 111 21.86 32.17 -40.06
#